data_AF-A0A562IL07-F1
#
_entry.id   AF-A0A562IL07-F1
#
_cell.length_a   1.000
_cell.length_b   1.000
_cell.length_c   1.000
_cell.angle_alpha   90.00
_cell.angle_beta   90.00
_cell.angle_gamma   90.00
#
_symmetry.space_group_name_H-M   'P 1'
#
loop_
_entity.id
_entity.type
_entity.pdbx_description
1 polymer ?
#
loop_
_entity_poly.entity_id
_entity_poly.type
_entity_poly.pdbx_seq_one_letter_code
_entity_poly.pdbx_strand_id
1 'polypeptide(L)'
;MQLADPLGADPSVIPTVGSKELVALLPTMLGLHEGTVLLPEVAYPTYEVGAVVAGLDVVRADTPPAEPGNAVLVWLNSPGNPHGRVLGDDELRAWVAWGREHGVPVVADECYVELGWDVVPRSVLHPEIAGPDHTGLLAVHSLSKQSTAAGYRGGLLSGDPALVRRVWEVRRHLGLLVPGPVQAAMAAALADDGHVEAQRERYRSRRERLVAAVRATGARIDHSEAGLYLWVTRDEDCWTTIDWLAGLGIVAAPGSFYGPAGARHVRMALTATDERIDAAVQRLTD
;
A
#
# COMPACT_ATOMS: atom_id res chain seq x y z
N MET A 1 -10.01 18.73 4.62
CA MET A 1 -10.53 17.54 3.91
C MET A 1 -11.97 17.30 4.37
N GLN A 2 -12.99 17.57 3.53
CA GLN A 2 -14.32 17.00 3.78
C GLN A 2 -14.18 15.51 3.50
N LEU A 3 -13.97 14.71 4.54
CA LEU A 3 -14.22 13.27 4.46
C LEU A 3 -15.64 13.13 3.91
N ALA A 4 -15.81 12.35 2.83
CA ALA A 4 -17.13 11.94 2.40
C ALA A 4 -17.81 11.35 3.64
N ASP A 5 -18.77 12.09 4.19
CA ASP A 5 -19.55 11.68 5.34
C ASP A 5 -20.92 11.24 4.84
N PRO A 6 -21.12 9.95 4.55
CA PRO A 6 -22.42 9.45 4.14
C PRO A 6 -23.28 9.05 5.35
N LEU A 7 -23.29 9.80 6.47
CA LEU A 7 -24.14 9.58 7.66
C LEU A 7 -25.39 8.72 7.34
N GLY A 8 -25.58 7.55 7.92
CA GLY A 8 -25.35 7.31 9.34
C GLY A 8 -24.82 5.93 9.64
N ALA A 9 -23.74 5.93 10.43
CA ALA A 9 -23.58 5.06 11.60
C ALA A 9 -24.07 3.60 11.48
N ASP A 10 -23.50 2.81 10.59
CA ASP A 10 -23.24 1.37 10.86
C ASP A 10 -22.42 0.73 9.73
N PRO A 11 -21.18 0.30 10.01
CA PRO A 11 -20.02 1.15 9.81
C PRO A 11 -19.60 1.22 8.34
N SER A 12 -19.19 2.41 7.89
CA SER A 12 -18.52 2.68 6.61
C SER A 12 -17.10 3.24 6.80
N VAL A 13 -16.64 3.32 8.06
CA VAL A 13 -15.24 3.39 8.43
C VAL A 13 -15.03 2.70 9.78
N ILE A 14 -13.95 1.94 9.93
CA ILE A 14 -13.57 1.32 11.21
C ILE A 14 -12.05 1.44 11.47
N PRO A 15 -11.63 1.58 12.74
CA PRO A 15 -10.24 1.49 13.11
C PRO A 15 -9.76 0.04 13.11
N THR A 16 -8.50 -0.17 12.73
CA THR A 16 -7.85 -1.48 12.67
C THR A 16 -6.53 -1.50 13.43
N VAL A 17 -6.02 -2.70 13.77
CA VAL A 17 -4.76 -2.91 14.50
C VAL A 17 -3.57 -2.77 13.52
N GLY A 18 -3.54 -1.63 12.85
CA GLY A 18 -2.74 -1.34 11.67
C GLY A 18 -3.28 -2.04 10.43
N SER A 19 -2.85 -1.57 9.26
CA SER A 19 -3.27 -2.14 7.99
C SER A 19 -2.85 -3.60 7.78
N LYS A 20 -1.66 -4.00 8.26
CA LYS A 20 -1.13 -5.37 8.03
C LYS A 20 -2.04 -6.48 8.57
N GLU A 21 -2.61 -6.30 9.76
CA GLU A 21 -3.52 -7.28 10.36
C GLU A 21 -4.79 -7.40 9.52
N LEU A 22 -5.38 -6.27 9.16
CA LEU A 22 -6.53 -6.22 8.26
C LEU A 22 -6.22 -6.92 6.94
N VAL A 23 -5.14 -6.53 6.25
CA VAL A 23 -4.76 -7.10 4.95
C VAL A 23 -4.58 -8.62 5.01
N ALA A 24 -3.90 -9.13 6.05
CA ALA A 24 -3.61 -10.55 6.20
C ALA A 24 -4.86 -11.40 6.49
N LEU A 25 -5.94 -10.79 6.97
CA LEU A 25 -7.14 -11.51 7.43
C LEU A 25 -8.40 -11.09 6.68
N LEU A 26 -8.34 -10.08 5.80
CA LEU A 26 -9.51 -9.54 5.10
C LEU A 26 -10.27 -10.61 4.33
N PRO A 27 -9.64 -11.51 3.53
CA PRO A 27 -10.38 -12.55 2.83
C PRO A 27 -11.17 -13.46 3.80
N THR A 28 -10.54 -13.87 4.91
CA THR A 28 -11.19 -14.65 5.98
C THR A 28 -12.35 -13.88 6.63
N MET A 29 -12.15 -12.59 6.94
CA MET A 29 -13.20 -11.76 7.55
C MET A 29 -14.38 -11.48 6.61
N LEU A 30 -14.15 -11.54 5.30
CA LEU A 30 -15.21 -11.48 4.29
C LEU A 30 -15.95 -12.81 4.09
N GLY A 31 -15.44 -13.90 4.67
CA GLY A 31 -16.00 -15.25 4.56
C GLY A 31 -15.57 -15.99 3.28
N LEU A 32 -14.53 -15.52 2.60
CA LEU A 32 -14.01 -16.14 1.38
C LEU A 32 -13.22 -17.41 1.73
N HIS A 33 -13.52 -18.51 1.07
CA HIS A 33 -12.92 -19.83 1.32
C HIS A 33 -12.70 -20.68 0.06
N GLU A 34 -13.15 -20.19 -1.10
CA GLU A 34 -12.91 -20.77 -2.41
C GLU A 34 -12.82 -19.63 -3.45
N GLY A 35 -12.09 -19.86 -4.54
CA GLY A 35 -11.87 -18.87 -5.59
C GLY A 35 -10.47 -18.27 -5.59
N THR A 36 -10.29 -17.21 -6.37
CA THR A 36 -9.00 -16.57 -6.65
C THR A 36 -8.95 -15.13 -6.17
N VAL A 37 -7.86 -14.74 -5.52
CA VAL A 37 -7.52 -13.35 -5.23
C VAL A 37 -6.67 -12.79 -6.36
N LEU A 38 -7.11 -11.70 -6.97
CA LEU A 38 -6.29 -10.92 -7.90
C LEU A 38 -5.46 -9.91 -7.12
N LEU A 39 -4.16 -9.81 -7.44
CA LEU A 39 -3.26 -8.85 -6.81
C LEU A 39 -2.17 -8.38 -7.79
N PRO A 40 -1.44 -7.29 -7.51
CA PRO A 40 -0.48 -6.74 -8.48
C PRO A 40 0.70 -7.68 -8.79
N GLU A 41 1.30 -7.55 -9.97
CA GLU A 41 2.45 -8.38 -10.37
C GLU A 41 3.65 -8.23 -9.44
N VAL A 42 3.90 -7.00 -9.00
CA VAL A 42 4.86 -6.67 -7.94
C VAL A 42 4.08 -6.09 -6.78
N ALA A 43 4.01 -6.82 -5.67
CA ALA A 43 3.07 -6.49 -4.60
C ALA A 43 3.64 -6.68 -3.19
N TYR A 44 3.00 -6.02 -2.24
CA TYR A 44 3.22 -6.28 -0.82
C TYR A 44 2.87 -7.75 -0.51
N PRO A 45 3.76 -8.56 0.09
CA PRO A 45 3.58 -10.01 0.17
C PRO A 45 2.36 -10.45 1.00
N THR A 46 1.84 -9.56 1.84
CA THR A 46 0.77 -9.91 2.77
C THR A 46 -0.58 -10.14 2.07
N TYR A 47 -0.79 -9.62 0.85
CA TYR A 47 -1.99 -9.93 0.07
C TYR A 47 -2.07 -11.44 -0.24
N GLU A 48 -0.98 -12.01 -0.73
CA GLU A 48 -0.86 -13.44 -1.02
C GLU A 48 -0.92 -14.28 0.26
N VAL A 49 -0.27 -13.84 1.35
CA VAL A 49 -0.42 -14.50 2.66
C VAL A 49 -1.88 -14.55 3.10
N GLY A 50 -2.64 -13.47 2.91
CA GLY A 50 -4.07 -13.44 3.24
C GLY A 50 -4.90 -14.41 2.40
N ALA A 51 -4.58 -14.54 1.11
CA ALA A 51 -5.21 -15.55 0.23
C ALA A 51 -4.91 -16.97 0.71
N VAL A 52 -3.63 -17.29 0.98
CA VAL A 52 -3.20 -18.61 1.48
C VAL A 52 -3.86 -18.96 2.82
N VAL A 53 -3.93 -18.02 3.75
CA VAL A 53 -4.59 -18.23 5.06
C VAL A 53 -6.09 -18.54 4.89
N ALA A 54 -6.73 -17.97 3.88
CA ALA A 54 -8.13 -18.22 3.56
C ALA A 54 -8.36 -19.45 2.65
N GLY A 55 -7.29 -20.13 2.20
CA GLY A 55 -7.39 -21.27 1.28
C GLY A 55 -7.75 -20.87 -0.15
N LEU A 56 -7.39 -19.66 -0.57
CA LEU A 56 -7.68 -19.10 -1.89
C LEU A 56 -6.49 -19.21 -2.85
N ASP A 57 -6.78 -19.35 -4.13
CA ASP A 57 -5.79 -19.23 -5.20
C ASP A 57 -5.37 -17.77 -5.42
N VAL A 58 -4.24 -17.56 -6.09
CA VAL A 58 -3.72 -16.23 -6.40
C VAL A 58 -3.42 -16.11 -7.89
N VAL A 59 -3.89 -15.03 -8.49
CA VAL A 59 -3.49 -14.59 -9.83
C VAL A 59 -2.93 -13.18 -9.74
N ARG A 60 -1.82 -12.96 -10.44
CA ARG A 60 -1.18 -11.65 -10.52
C ARG A 60 -1.64 -10.93 -11.77
N ALA A 61 -2.12 -9.70 -11.62
CA ALA A 61 -2.59 -8.88 -12.73
C ALA A 61 -2.51 -7.39 -12.38
N ASP A 62 -1.89 -6.60 -13.27
CA ASP A 62 -1.86 -5.14 -13.14
C ASP A 62 -3.03 -4.45 -13.85
N THR A 63 -3.70 -5.14 -14.78
CA THR A 63 -4.92 -4.69 -15.46
C THR A 63 -6.06 -5.67 -15.26
N PRO A 64 -7.33 -5.21 -15.33
CA PRO A 64 -8.48 -6.10 -15.24
C PRO A 64 -8.42 -7.19 -16.33
N PRO A 65 -8.58 -8.48 -15.98
CA PRO A 65 -8.61 -9.55 -16.97
C PRO A 65 -9.93 -9.51 -17.77
N ALA A 66 -9.92 -10.01 -19.01
CA ALA A 66 -11.11 -10.02 -19.86
C ALA A 66 -12.25 -10.89 -19.30
N GLU A 67 -11.91 -11.99 -18.63
CA GLU A 67 -12.84 -12.90 -18.00
C GLU A 67 -12.53 -12.98 -16.50
N PRO A 68 -13.54 -13.03 -15.60
CA PRO A 68 -13.31 -13.04 -14.16
C PRO A 68 -12.81 -14.38 -13.63
N GLY A 69 -13.00 -15.47 -14.37
CA GLY A 69 -12.76 -16.82 -13.86
C GLY A 69 -13.51 -17.06 -12.56
N ASN A 70 -12.78 -17.47 -11.51
CA ASN A 70 -13.28 -17.64 -10.15
C ASN A 70 -12.79 -16.53 -9.20
N ALA A 71 -12.54 -15.32 -9.72
CA ALA A 71 -12.09 -14.20 -8.90
C ALA A 71 -13.11 -13.84 -7.81
N VAL A 72 -12.62 -13.65 -6.58
CA VAL A 72 -13.45 -13.32 -5.40
C VAL A 72 -13.00 -12.07 -4.65
N LEU A 73 -11.82 -11.54 -4.98
CA LEU A 73 -11.28 -10.32 -4.38
C LEU A 73 -10.20 -9.73 -5.29
N VAL A 74 -10.17 -8.40 -5.42
CA VAL A 74 -9.06 -7.68 -6.05
C VAL A 74 -8.32 -6.85 -5.02
N TRP A 75 -7.01 -6.96 -4.97
CA TRP A 75 -6.12 -6.02 -4.31
C TRP A 75 -5.53 -5.05 -5.32
N LEU A 76 -5.69 -3.76 -5.04
CA LEU A 76 -4.91 -2.67 -5.63
C LEU A 76 -3.95 -2.15 -4.56
N ASN A 77 -2.79 -1.64 -4.97
CA ASN A 77 -1.91 -0.92 -4.07
C ASN A 77 -1.38 0.33 -4.74
N SER A 78 -1.90 1.49 -4.33
CA SER A 78 -1.56 2.76 -4.93
C SER A 78 -1.53 3.89 -3.88
N PRO A 79 -0.38 4.56 -3.69
CA PRO A 79 0.93 4.26 -4.26
C PRO A 79 1.47 2.86 -3.89
N GLY A 80 2.10 2.19 -4.86
CA GLY A 80 2.52 0.80 -4.72
C GLY A 80 3.73 0.60 -3.81
N ASN A 81 3.75 -0.51 -3.08
CA ASN A 81 4.90 -1.04 -2.36
C ASN A 81 5.24 -2.40 -2.97
N PRO A 82 6.41 -2.53 -3.64
CA PRO A 82 7.64 -1.76 -3.40
C PRO A 82 7.94 -0.61 -4.37
N HIS A 83 7.26 -0.56 -5.51
CA HIS A 83 7.73 0.20 -6.68
C HIS A 83 7.38 1.70 -6.65
N GLY A 84 6.43 2.12 -5.82
CA GLY A 84 6.03 3.53 -5.71
C GLY A 84 5.22 4.06 -6.90
N ARG A 85 4.68 3.16 -7.74
CA ARG A 85 3.82 3.54 -8.87
C ARG A 85 2.48 4.03 -8.38
N VAL A 86 1.94 5.06 -9.01
CA VAL A 86 0.57 5.53 -8.79
C VAL A 86 -0.33 5.12 -9.96
N LEU A 87 -1.48 4.53 -9.65
CA LEU A 87 -2.49 4.18 -10.64
C LEU A 87 -3.17 5.46 -11.11
N GLY A 88 -3.28 5.64 -12.42
CA GLY A 88 -4.05 6.74 -12.98
C GLY A 88 -5.55 6.58 -12.76
N ASP A 89 -6.28 7.68 -12.88
CA ASP A 89 -7.73 7.70 -12.73
C ASP A 89 -8.44 6.68 -13.63
N ASP A 90 -8.01 6.55 -14.89
CA ASP A 90 -8.64 5.62 -15.83
C ASP A 90 -8.37 4.16 -15.47
N GLU A 91 -7.20 3.85 -14.90
CA GLU A 91 -6.88 2.51 -14.40
C GLU A 91 -7.73 2.17 -13.17
N LEU A 92 -7.88 3.12 -12.23
CA LEU A 92 -8.75 2.96 -11.07
C LEU A 92 -10.21 2.76 -11.51
N ARG A 93 -10.71 3.56 -12.45
CA ARG A 93 -12.07 3.41 -13.01
C ARG A 93 -12.26 2.07 -13.71
N ALA A 94 -11.25 1.59 -14.44
CA ALA A 94 -11.31 0.29 -15.10
C ALA A 94 -11.48 -0.85 -14.07
N TRP A 95 -10.70 -0.83 -12.99
CA TRP A 95 -10.85 -1.80 -11.90
C TRP A 95 -12.19 -1.69 -11.17
N VAL A 96 -12.66 -0.47 -10.89
CA VAL A 96 -13.98 -0.25 -10.27
C VAL A 96 -15.11 -0.79 -11.17
N ALA A 97 -15.07 -0.47 -12.47
CA ALA A 97 -16.06 -0.95 -13.43
C ALA A 97 -16.07 -2.48 -13.52
N TRP A 98 -14.88 -3.07 -13.64
CA TRP A 98 -14.72 -4.53 -13.70
C TRP A 98 -15.19 -5.23 -12.42
N GLY A 99 -14.86 -4.70 -11.24
CA GLY A 99 -15.31 -5.27 -9.97
C GLY A 99 -16.82 -5.25 -9.82
N ARG A 100 -17.47 -4.15 -10.23
CA ARG A 100 -18.93 -4.02 -10.23
C ARG A 100 -19.61 -4.96 -11.23
N GLU A 101 -19.08 -5.04 -12.45
CA GLU A 101 -19.62 -5.92 -13.50
C GLU A 101 -19.67 -7.38 -13.05
N HIS A 102 -18.65 -7.83 -12.30
CA HIS A 102 -18.51 -9.22 -11.88
C HIS A 102 -18.93 -9.49 -10.43
N GLY A 103 -19.36 -8.47 -9.69
CA GLY A 103 -19.68 -8.59 -8.26
C GLY A 103 -18.48 -8.95 -7.38
N VAL A 104 -17.27 -8.57 -7.79
CA VAL A 104 -16.01 -8.85 -7.10
C VAL A 104 -15.56 -7.60 -6.33
N PRO A 105 -15.37 -7.67 -5.00
CA PRO A 105 -14.88 -6.54 -4.24
C PRO A 105 -13.48 -6.08 -4.67
N VAL A 106 -13.30 -4.77 -4.80
CA VAL A 106 -12.02 -4.12 -5.11
C VAL A 106 -11.52 -3.39 -3.87
N VAL A 107 -10.36 -3.81 -3.38
CA VAL A 107 -9.74 -3.28 -2.17
C VAL A 107 -8.46 -2.57 -2.53
N ALA A 108 -8.41 -1.26 -2.29
CA ALA A 108 -7.20 -0.47 -2.46
C ALA A 108 -6.44 -0.32 -1.13
N ASP A 109 -5.23 -0.85 -1.06
CA ASP A 109 -4.26 -0.48 -0.02
C ASP A 109 -3.63 0.87 -0.40
N GLU A 110 -4.05 1.89 0.34
CA GLU A 110 -3.74 3.31 0.14
C GLU A 110 -2.83 3.84 1.26
N CYS A 111 -2.04 2.96 1.89
CA CYS A 111 -1.15 3.31 3.00
C CYS A 111 -0.19 4.48 2.70
N TYR A 112 0.05 4.80 1.44
CA TYR A 112 0.99 5.84 1.00
C TYR A 112 0.30 7.01 0.28
N VAL A 113 -1.03 7.13 0.31
CA VAL A 113 -1.80 8.11 -0.49
C VAL A 113 -1.35 9.56 -0.30
N GLU A 114 -0.90 9.92 0.91
CA GLU A 114 -0.38 11.25 1.24
C GLU A 114 1.05 11.51 0.75
N LEU A 115 1.74 10.50 0.23
CA LEU A 115 3.18 10.52 -0.06
C LEU A 115 3.48 10.56 -1.56
N GLY A 116 2.76 11.41 -2.30
CA GLY A 116 3.08 11.77 -3.67
C GLY A 116 4.22 12.81 -3.75
N TRP A 117 5.12 12.65 -4.71
CA TRP A 117 6.21 13.62 -4.96
C TRP A 117 5.87 14.55 -6.12
N ASP A 118 5.72 13.94 -7.29
CA ASP A 118 5.50 14.60 -8.58
C ASP A 118 4.06 14.35 -9.08
N VAL A 119 3.28 13.59 -8.31
CA VAL A 119 1.92 13.16 -8.59
C VAL A 119 1.05 13.31 -7.34
N VAL A 120 -0.26 13.45 -7.53
CA VAL A 120 -1.24 13.46 -6.44
C VAL A 120 -2.01 12.15 -6.50
N PRO A 121 -1.72 11.17 -5.61
CA PRO A 121 -2.45 9.92 -5.55
C PRO A 121 -3.92 10.16 -5.22
N ARG A 122 -4.81 9.35 -5.80
CA ARG A 122 -6.24 9.44 -5.59
C ARG A 122 -6.77 8.14 -5.01
N SER A 123 -7.64 8.27 -4.01
CA SER A 123 -8.32 7.11 -3.42
C SER A 123 -9.30 6.49 -4.41
N VAL A 124 -9.45 5.17 -4.36
CA VAL A 124 -10.52 4.44 -5.06
C VAL A 124 -11.91 4.93 -4.66
N LEU A 125 -12.06 5.48 -3.45
CA LEU A 125 -13.33 6.03 -2.94
C LEU A 125 -13.59 7.48 -3.38
N HIS A 126 -12.63 8.11 -4.06
CA HIS A 126 -12.77 9.50 -4.50
C HIS A 126 -13.97 9.65 -5.46
N PRO A 127 -14.75 10.76 -5.39
CA PRO A 127 -15.95 10.94 -6.22
C PRO A 127 -15.71 10.81 -7.73
N GLU A 128 -14.56 11.27 -8.21
CA GLU A 128 -14.16 11.15 -9.63
C GLU A 128 -13.82 9.71 -10.07
N ILE A 129 -13.67 8.78 -9.13
CA ILE A 129 -13.33 7.37 -9.37
C ILE A 129 -14.54 6.48 -9.08
N ALA A 130 -15.03 6.51 -7.84
CA ALA A 130 -16.17 5.71 -7.40
C ALA A 130 -17.51 6.27 -7.90
N GLY A 131 -17.61 7.58 -8.12
CA GLY A 131 -18.91 8.24 -8.21
C GLY A 131 -19.62 8.29 -6.85
N PRO A 132 -20.97 8.32 -6.83
CA PRO A 132 -21.76 8.38 -5.59
C PRO A 132 -21.96 7.00 -4.92
N ASP A 133 -21.54 5.91 -5.57
CA ASP A 133 -21.77 4.55 -5.13
C ASP A 133 -20.46 3.89 -4.69
N HIS A 134 -20.35 3.47 -3.44
CA HIS A 134 -19.16 2.76 -2.93
C HIS A 134 -19.33 1.24 -2.88
N THR A 135 -20.42 0.70 -3.43
CA THR A 135 -20.69 -0.75 -3.46
C THR A 135 -19.51 -1.51 -4.06
N GLY A 136 -19.05 -2.53 -3.34
CA GLY A 136 -17.91 -3.38 -3.72
C GLY A 136 -16.55 -2.73 -3.54
N LEU A 137 -16.44 -1.49 -3.05
CA LEU A 137 -15.17 -0.77 -2.94
C LEU A 137 -14.72 -0.65 -1.48
N LEU A 138 -13.44 -0.91 -1.22
CA LEU A 138 -12.82 -0.73 0.08
C LEU A 138 -11.49 -0.01 -0.06
N ALA A 139 -11.16 0.89 0.87
CA ALA A 139 -9.86 1.53 0.99
C ALA A 139 -9.25 1.28 2.36
N VAL A 140 -7.96 0.95 2.37
CA VAL A 140 -7.17 0.68 3.57
C VAL A 140 -6.15 1.79 3.78
N HIS A 141 -6.20 2.44 4.94
CA HIS A 141 -5.28 3.51 5.32
C HIS A 141 -4.45 3.13 6.55
N SER A 142 -3.30 3.79 6.71
CA SER A 142 -2.38 3.51 7.80
C SER A 142 -1.69 4.75 8.34
N LEU A 143 -1.81 4.97 9.64
CA LEU A 143 -1.07 6.01 10.35
C LEU A 143 0.42 5.67 10.48
N SER A 144 0.80 4.42 10.20
CA SER A 144 2.20 4.00 10.26
C SER A 144 3.08 4.79 9.30
N LYS A 145 2.51 5.23 8.18
CA LYS A 145 3.25 5.83 7.06
C LYS A 145 3.04 7.34 7.03
N GLN A 146 1.79 7.80 7.00
CA GLN A 146 1.48 9.24 6.97
C GLN A 146 1.91 9.98 8.24
N SER A 147 1.75 9.36 9.43
CA SER A 147 2.00 10.01 10.73
C SER A 147 3.26 9.51 11.44
N THR A 148 4.10 8.71 10.77
CA THR A 148 5.29 8.06 11.38
C THR A 148 4.96 7.26 12.67
N ALA A 149 3.72 6.79 12.82
CA ALA A 149 3.21 6.16 14.03
C ALA A 149 3.19 4.62 13.94
N ALA A 150 4.21 4.01 13.31
CA ALA A 150 4.21 2.58 12.99
C ALA A 150 4.03 1.66 14.22
N GLY A 151 4.60 2.05 15.36
CA GLY A 151 4.48 1.33 16.64
C GLY A 151 3.10 1.42 17.30
N TYR A 152 2.28 2.41 16.94
CA TYR A 152 0.94 2.58 17.49
C TYR A 152 -0.07 1.58 16.93
N ARG A 153 0.24 0.96 15.78
CA ARG A 153 -0.64 0.00 15.12
C ARG A 153 -2.03 0.59 14.84
N GLY A 154 -2.06 1.83 14.33
CA GLY A 154 -3.30 2.49 13.89
C GLY A 154 -3.50 2.40 12.38
N GLY A 155 -4.66 1.90 11.96
CA GLY A 155 -5.10 1.88 10.56
C GLY A 155 -6.61 2.10 10.46
N LEU A 156 -7.10 2.25 9.23
CA LEU A 156 -8.52 2.42 8.93
C LEU A 156 -8.92 1.53 7.75
N LEU A 157 -10.15 1.02 7.78
CA LEU A 157 -10.86 0.48 6.62
C LEU A 157 -12.07 1.35 6.38
N SER A 158 -12.30 1.79 5.14
CA SER A 158 -13.47 2.57 4.72
C SER A 158 -14.01 2.08 3.38
N GLY A 159 -15.26 2.38 3.06
CA GLY A 159 -15.87 2.06 1.76
C GLY A 159 -17.28 1.51 1.90
N ASP A 160 -17.60 0.46 1.13
CA ASP A 160 -18.88 -0.24 1.13
C ASP A 160 -19.36 -0.56 2.56
N PRO A 161 -20.46 0.04 3.04
CA PRO A 161 -20.97 -0.19 4.39
C PRO A 161 -21.27 -1.65 4.70
N ALA A 162 -21.75 -2.44 3.74
CA ALA A 162 -22.07 -3.85 3.96
C ALA A 162 -20.80 -4.68 4.17
N LEU A 163 -19.76 -4.42 3.39
CA LEU A 163 -18.47 -5.09 3.53
C LEU A 163 -17.74 -4.65 4.82
N VAL A 164 -17.71 -3.35 5.10
CA VAL A 164 -17.09 -2.81 6.32
C VAL A 164 -17.81 -3.34 7.56
N ARG A 165 -19.14 -3.40 7.57
CA ARG A 165 -19.92 -4.02 8.66
C ARG A 165 -19.56 -5.48 8.87
N ARG A 166 -19.49 -6.27 7.81
CA ARG A 166 -19.11 -7.70 7.91
C ARG A 166 -17.74 -7.84 8.57
N VAL A 167 -16.76 -7.08 8.08
CA VAL A 167 -15.40 -7.09 8.64
C VAL A 167 -15.42 -6.68 10.11
N TRP A 168 -16.14 -5.61 10.45
CA TRP A 168 -16.30 -5.16 11.83
C TRP A 168 -16.88 -6.23 12.76
N GLU A 169 -17.95 -6.91 12.33
CA GLU A 169 -18.61 -7.98 13.09
C GLU A 169 -17.66 -9.14 13.39
N VAL A 170 -16.85 -9.57 12.41
CA VAL A 170 -15.84 -10.61 12.65
C VAL A 170 -14.75 -10.12 13.60
N ARG A 171 -14.22 -8.91 13.39
CA ARG A 171 -13.13 -8.34 14.20
C ARG A 171 -13.47 -8.25 15.68
N ARG A 172 -14.69 -7.82 16.02
CA ARG A 172 -15.13 -7.75 17.44
C ARG A 172 -15.16 -9.12 18.11
N HIS A 173 -15.48 -10.18 17.36
CA HIS A 173 -15.50 -11.55 17.88
C HIS A 173 -14.12 -12.20 17.94
N LEU A 174 -13.18 -11.77 17.08
CA LEU A 174 -11.77 -12.16 17.14
C LEU A 174 -10.94 -11.39 18.17
N GLY A 175 -11.52 -10.40 18.85
CA GLY A 175 -10.81 -9.56 19.82
C GLY A 175 -9.84 -8.55 19.18
N LEU A 176 -10.00 -8.24 17.89
CA LEU A 176 -9.13 -7.35 17.11
C LEU A 176 -9.51 -5.88 17.29
N LEU A 177 -9.59 -5.46 18.55
CA LEU A 177 -10.00 -4.13 18.98
C LEU A 177 -8.79 -3.19 19.14
N VAL A 178 -8.90 -1.98 18.61
CA VAL A 178 -7.86 -0.96 18.77
C VAL A 178 -7.89 -0.41 20.20
N PRO A 179 -6.77 -0.37 20.94
CA PRO A 179 -6.75 0.16 22.31
C PRO A 179 -7.22 1.62 22.38
N GLY A 180 -8.00 1.97 23.42
CA GLY A 180 -8.52 3.33 23.61
C GLY A 180 -7.46 4.45 23.52
N PRO A 181 -6.29 4.33 24.18
CA PRO A 181 -5.22 5.31 24.03
C PRO A 181 -4.69 5.44 22.59
N VAL A 182 -4.64 4.33 21.83
CA VAL A 182 -4.25 4.36 20.42
C VAL A 182 -5.31 5.07 19.59
N GLN A 183 -6.60 4.83 19.83
CA GLN A 183 -7.69 5.55 19.15
C GLN A 183 -7.64 7.06 19.41
N ALA A 184 -7.33 7.48 20.64
CA ALA A 184 -7.15 8.90 20.96
C ALA A 184 -5.97 9.52 20.20
N ALA A 185 -4.83 8.81 20.11
CA ALA A 185 -3.70 9.24 19.30
C ALA A 185 -4.02 9.29 17.80
N MET A 186 -4.80 8.32 17.29
CA MET A 186 -5.28 8.32 15.91
C MET A 186 -6.16 9.55 15.62
N ALA A 187 -7.12 9.84 16.50
CA ALA A 187 -8.00 11.01 16.34
C ALA A 187 -7.20 12.32 16.32
N ALA A 188 -6.22 12.47 17.22
CA ALA A 188 -5.34 13.63 17.24
C ALA A 188 -4.52 13.74 15.94
N ALA A 189 -3.91 12.65 15.48
CA ALA A 189 -3.08 12.65 14.27
C ALA A 189 -3.87 12.76 12.95
N LEU A 190 -5.20 12.61 12.96
CA LEU A 190 -6.08 12.79 11.81
C LEU A 190 -6.79 14.16 11.83
N ALA A 191 -6.64 14.93 12.90
CA ALA A 191 -7.26 16.24 13.04
C ALA A 191 -6.48 17.35 12.32
N ASP A 192 -5.20 17.13 12.02
CA ASP A 192 -4.34 18.05 11.28
C ASP A 192 -3.34 17.31 10.39
N ASP A 193 -2.95 17.95 9.29
CA ASP A 193 -2.02 17.40 8.31
C ASP A 193 -0.61 17.99 8.43
N GLY A 194 -0.36 18.86 9.41
CA GLY A 194 0.90 19.62 9.52
C GLY A 194 2.12 18.73 9.72
N HIS A 195 1.99 17.66 10.52
CA HIS A 195 3.07 16.67 10.63
C HIS A 195 3.25 15.86 9.35
N VAL A 196 2.19 15.60 8.59
CA VAL A 196 2.25 14.83 7.33
C VAL A 196 3.07 15.61 6.32
N GLU A 197 2.76 16.90 6.14
CA GLU A 197 3.49 17.80 5.23
C GLU A 197 4.97 17.88 5.60
N ALA A 198 5.28 18.07 6.89
CA ALA A 198 6.66 18.15 7.38
C ALA A 198 7.44 16.84 7.16
N GLN A 199 6.80 15.67 7.34
CA GLN A 199 7.43 14.39 7.06
C GLN A 199 7.58 14.13 5.56
N ARG A 200 6.59 14.48 4.75
CA ARG A 200 6.65 14.37 3.29
C ARG A 200 7.83 15.16 2.73
N GLU A 201 8.02 16.39 3.22
CA GLU A 201 9.15 17.25 2.84
C GLU A 201 10.51 16.64 3.23
N ARG A 202 10.60 16.08 4.44
CA ARG A 202 11.81 15.35 4.88
C ARG A 202 12.12 14.16 3.97
N TYR A 203 11.11 13.37 3.60
CA TYR A 203 11.31 12.25 2.67
C TYR A 203 11.65 12.71 1.26
N ARG A 204 11.09 13.83 0.78
CA ARG A 204 11.44 14.44 -0.50
C ARG A 204 12.93 14.80 -0.57
N SER A 205 13.44 15.51 0.44
CA SER A 205 14.87 15.86 0.52
C SER A 205 15.80 14.63 0.53
N ARG A 206 15.41 13.56 1.22
CA ARG A 206 16.15 12.29 1.23
C ARG A 206 16.10 11.60 -0.12
N ARG A 207 14.92 11.57 -0.74
CA ARG A 207 14.70 11.01 -2.08
C ARG A 207 15.61 11.68 -3.10
N GLU A 208 15.66 13.00 -3.15
CA GLU A 208 16.46 13.74 -4.13
C GLU A 208 17.95 13.38 -4.07
N ARG A 209 18.53 13.39 -2.87
CA ARG A 209 19.93 13.00 -2.65
C ARG A 209 20.20 11.56 -3.06
N LEU A 210 19.35 10.64 -2.61
CA LEU A 210 19.54 9.21 -2.87
C LEU A 210 19.31 8.85 -4.35
N VAL A 211 18.33 9.47 -5.01
CA VAL A 211 18.08 9.32 -6.46
C VAL A 211 19.30 9.74 -7.26
N ALA A 212 19.91 10.88 -6.94
CA ALA A 212 21.12 11.35 -7.62
C ALA A 212 22.28 10.36 -7.44
N ALA A 213 22.52 9.90 -6.22
CA ALA A 213 23.58 8.94 -5.90
C ALA A 213 23.39 7.59 -6.61
N VAL A 214 22.18 7.03 -6.56
CA VAL A 214 21.85 5.77 -7.24
C VAL A 214 22.06 5.90 -8.75
N ARG A 215 21.59 6.98 -9.37
CA ARG A 215 21.79 7.20 -10.81
C ARG A 215 23.27 7.39 -11.19
N ALA A 216 24.09 7.97 -10.32
CA ALA A 216 25.53 8.13 -10.55
C ALA A 216 26.27 6.79 -10.66
N THR A 217 25.75 5.72 -10.05
CA THR A 217 26.28 4.35 -10.17
C THR A 217 25.96 3.68 -11.51
N GLY A 218 25.15 4.32 -12.35
CA GLY A 218 24.59 3.73 -13.57
C GLY A 218 23.33 2.88 -13.34
N ALA A 219 22.89 2.70 -12.09
CA ALA A 219 21.62 2.05 -11.79
C ALA A 219 20.41 2.88 -12.21
N ARG A 220 19.32 2.21 -12.59
CA ARG A 220 18.04 2.83 -12.93
C ARG A 220 17.09 2.78 -11.74
N ILE A 221 16.21 3.78 -11.65
CA ILE A 221 15.07 3.78 -10.73
C ILE A 221 13.83 3.74 -11.60
N ASP A 222 13.04 2.68 -11.46
CA ASP A 222 11.76 2.54 -12.12
C ASP A 222 10.66 3.00 -11.16
N HIS A 223 9.68 3.74 -11.66
CA HIS A 223 8.61 4.35 -10.84
C HIS A 223 9.15 5.24 -9.71
N SER A 224 8.72 5.01 -8.46
CA SER A 224 9.06 5.79 -7.28
C SER A 224 8.60 7.26 -7.36
N GLU A 225 7.50 7.54 -8.07
CA GLU A 225 6.81 8.84 -8.08
C GLU A 225 6.06 9.14 -6.77
N ALA A 226 5.85 8.13 -5.92
CA ALA A 226 5.25 8.25 -4.60
C ALA A 226 5.76 7.14 -3.64
N GLY A 227 5.37 7.19 -2.38
CA GLY A 227 5.64 6.13 -1.39
C GLY A 227 6.79 6.43 -0.43
N LEU A 228 7.53 5.40 -0.01
CA LEU A 228 8.66 5.53 0.94
C LEU A 228 9.93 4.84 0.43
N TYR A 229 9.96 4.48 -0.85
CA TYR A 229 10.95 3.58 -1.40
C TYR A 229 11.46 4.07 -2.76
N LEU A 230 12.72 3.74 -3.04
CA LEU A 230 13.24 3.70 -4.41
C LEU A 230 13.25 2.26 -4.88
N TRP A 231 12.80 2.04 -6.10
CA TRP A 231 12.80 0.75 -6.76
C TRP A 231 13.90 0.69 -7.81
N VAL A 232 15.05 0.17 -7.38
CA VAL A 232 16.33 0.30 -8.06
C VAL A 232 16.63 -0.98 -8.83
N THR A 233 17.18 -0.86 -10.03
CA THR A 233 17.70 -2.00 -10.79
C THR A 233 19.03 -1.68 -11.44
N ARG A 234 19.89 -2.71 -11.50
CA ARG A 234 21.12 -2.72 -12.31
C ARG A 234 20.98 -3.66 -13.51
N ASP A 235 19.74 -4.01 -13.88
CA ASP A 235 19.40 -5.00 -14.91
C ASP A 235 20.10 -6.35 -14.69
N GLU A 236 20.17 -6.81 -13.44
CA GLU A 236 20.73 -8.11 -13.04
C GLU A 236 19.83 -8.77 -11.99
N ASP A 237 20.17 -9.98 -11.53
CA ASP A 237 19.45 -10.62 -10.43
C ASP A 237 19.54 -9.78 -9.14
N CYS A 238 18.42 -9.62 -8.43
CA CYS A 238 18.35 -8.76 -7.27
C CYS A 238 19.32 -9.16 -6.15
N TRP A 239 19.68 -10.43 -6.02
CA TRP A 239 20.63 -10.87 -4.99
C TRP A 239 22.06 -10.43 -5.31
N THR A 240 22.46 -10.38 -6.59
CA THR A 240 23.73 -9.78 -7.01
C THR A 240 23.81 -8.31 -6.61
N THR A 241 22.72 -7.56 -6.83
CA THR A 241 22.66 -6.15 -6.42
C THR A 241 22.63 -6.00 -4.88
N ILE A 242 21.97 -6.91 -4.15
CA ILE A 242 22.00 -6.94 -2.69
C ILE A 242 23.42 -7.18 -2.17
N ASP A 243 24.17 -8.13 -2.72
CA ASP A 243 25.54 -8.43 -2.31
C ASP A 243 26.47 -7.23 -2.55
N TRP A 244 26.32 -6.54 -3.69
CA TRP A 244 27.05 -5.31 -3.96
C TRP A 244 26.72 -4.21 -2.95
N LEU A 245 25.44 -3.94 -2.69
CA LEU A 245 25.02 -2.95 -1.69
C LEU A 245 25.53 -3.31 -0.29
N ALA A 246 25.48 -4.59 0.09
CA ALA A 246 25.99 -5.07 1.36
C ALA A 246 27.51 -4.87 1.48
N GLY A 247 28.27 -5.08 0.39
CA GLY A 247 29.70 -4.76 0.31
C GLY A 247 30.03 -3.28 0.52
N LEU A 248 29.11 -2.39 0.15
CA LEU A 248 29.17 -0.95 0.45
C LEU A 248 28.67 -0.60 1.86
N GLY A 249 28.17 -1.59 2.64
CA GLY A 249 27.56 -1.36 3.94
C GLY A 249 26.15 -0.74 3.88
N ILE A 250 25.43 -0.95 2.78
CA ILE A 250 24.06 -0.48 2.54
C ILE A 250 23.10 -1.68 2.60
N VAL A 251 22.05 -1.57 3.43
CA VAL A 251 21.00 -2.60 3.53
C VAL A 251 19.79 -2.19 2.69
N ALA A 252 19.42 -3.05 1.74
CA ALA A 252 18.20 -2.94 0.95
C ALA A 252 17.39 -4.24 1.04
N ALA A 253 16.19 -4.27 0.45
CA ALA A 253 15.39 -5.51 0.37
C ALA A 253 15.41 -6.07 -1.05
N PRO A 254 15.60 -7.39 -1.23
CA PRO A 254 15.58 -8.03 -2.55
C PRO A 254 14.16 -7.94 -3.14
N GLY A 255 14.07 -7.64 -4.43
CA GLY A 255 12.81 -7.46 -5.10
C GLY A 255 12.04 -8.77 -5.32
N SER A 256 12.74 -9.91 -5.31
CA SER A 256 12.16 -11.26 -5.38
C SER A 256 11.15 -11.54 -4.24
N PHE A 257 11.21 -10.81 -3.13
CA PHE A 257 10.20 -10.91 -2.06
C PHE A 257 8.82 -10.37 -2.45
N TYR A 258 8.72 -9.54 -3.49
CA TYR A 258 7.48 -8.86 -3.89
C TYR A 258 6.82 -9.51 -5.12
N GLY A 259 7.33 -10.65 -5.58
CA GLY A 259 6.82 -11.39 -6.73
C GLY A 259 7.87 -11.59 -7.82
N PRO A 260 7.61 -12.49 -8.80
CA PRO A 260 8.58 -12.84 -9.84
C PRO A 260 9.03 -11.64 -10.69
N ALA A 261 8.12 -10.71 -10.98
CA ALA A 261 8.42 -9.50 -11.74
C ALA A 261 9.38 -8.54 -11.01
N GLY A 262 9.58 -8.70 -9.68
CA GLY A 262 10.53 -7.94 -8.90
C GLY A 262 11.94 -8.55 -8.84
N ALA A 263 12.20 -9.71 -9.46
CA ALA A 263 13.45 -10.45 -9.29
C ALA A 263 14.73 -9.71 -9.74
N ARG A 264 14.60 -8.59 -10.47
CA ARG A 264 15.73 -7.77 -10.95
C ARG A 264 15.85 -6.41 -10.28
N HIS A 265 15.09 -6.19 -9.23
CA HIS A 265 15.05 -4.91 -8.52
C HIS A 265 15.38 -5.08 -7.05
N VAL A 266 15.80 -4.00 -6.40
CA VAL A 266 15.94 -3.91 -4.95
C VAL A 266 15.18 -2.69 -4.44
N ARG A 267 14.60 -2.82 -3.24
CA ARG A 267 13.87 -1.72 -2.59
C ARG A 267 14.76 -1.03 -1.57
N MET A 268 15.06 0.25 -1.80
CA MET A 268 15.79 1.11 -0.85
C MET A 268 14.80 2.02 -0.12
N ALA A 269 14.91 2.16 1.20
CA ALA A 269 13.96 2.93 2.01
C ALA A 269 14.42 4.37 2.26
N LEU A 270 13.46 5.30 2.23
CA LEU A 270 13.66 6.73 2.54
C LEU A 270 13.48 7.06 4.03
N THR A 271 13.19 6.03 4.85
CA THR A 271 12.76 6.17 6.24
C THR A 271 13.91 6.21 7.26
N ALA A 272 15.15 6.04 6.81
CA ALA A 272 16.33 6.17 7.67
C ALA A 272 16.54 7.62 8.16
N THR A 273 17.49 7.86 9.07
CA THR A 273 17.87 9.22 9.46
C THR A 273 18.61 9.93 8.33
N ASP A 274 18.67 11.27 8.36
CA ASP A 274 19.39 12.04 7.35
C ASP A 274 20.87 11.65 7.28
N GLU A 275 21.52 11.49 8.44
CA GLU A 275 22.89 10.97 8.57
C GLU A 275 23.08 9.64 7.82
N ARG A 276 22.11 8.72 7.93
CA ARG A 276 22.21 7.40 7.27
C ARG A 276 21.95 7.47 5.77
N ILE A 277 21.08 8.38 5.33
CA ILE A 277 20.88 8.67 3.91
C ILE A 277 22.15 9.29 3.32
N ASP A 278 22.77 10.25 4.01
CA ASP A 278 24.03 10.87 3.57
C ASP A 278 25.18 9.86 3.50
N ALA A 279 25.29 8.98 4.50
CA ALA A 279 26.27 7.90 4.47
C ALA A 279 26.06 6.96 3.26
N ALA A 280 24.81 6.60 2.96
CA ALA A 280 24.50 5.77 1.79
C ALA A 280 24.82 6.50 0.47
N VAL A 281 24.53 7.80 0.39
CA VAL A 281 24.88 8.65 -0.76
C VAL A 281 26.39 8.64 -0.99
N GLN A 282 27.18 8.93 0.05
CA GLN A 282 28.65 8.93 -0.04
C GLN A 282 29.19 7.59 -0.56
N ARG A 283 28.73 6.47 0.03
CA ARG A 283 29.19 5.12 -0.33
C ARG A 283 28.80 4.69 -1.75
N LEU A 284 27.75 5.27 -2.33
CA LEU A 284 27.36 5.00 -3.71
C LEU A 284 28.19 5.83 -4.71
N THR A 285 28.73 6.98 -4.28
CA THR A 285 29.47 7.90 -5.15
C THR A 285 30.98 7.81 -5.04
N ASP A 286 31.49 7.09 -4.05
CA ASP A 286 32.91 6.75 -3.87
C ASP A 286 33.35 5.63 -4.84
#